data_AF-A0A9N9XJC6-F1
#
_entry.id   AF-A0A9N9XJC6-F1
#
_cell.length_a   1.000
_cell.length_b   1.000
_cell.length_c   1.000
_cell.angle_alpha   90.00
_cell.angle_beta   90.00
_cell.angle_gamma   90.00
#
_symmetry.space_group_name_H-M   'P 1'
#
loop_
_entity.id
_entity.type
_entity.pdbx_description
1 polymer ?
#
loop_
_entity_poly.entity_id
_entity_poly.type
_entity_poly.pdbx_seq_one_letter_code
_entity_poly.pdbx_strand_id
1 'polypeptide(L)'
;MSRSVTVAVAYIMSVTTLNWKEALKVVRAGRAVANPNLGFQKQLEEFECTRLLEERRRLKERYPSLALVYRDQEQCALMLNNYEELLQSRSICEGKCALGEQCPTGLCRSGSTQKRTRRRNSRSQSEMRRSPSSTSTNSNCSTSSSRPRSSPSGLRSYTGIN
;
A
#
# COMPACT_ATOMS: atom_id res chain seq x y z
N MET A 1 -6.46 -0.51 2.58
CA MET A 1 -6.49 0.43 3.71
C MET A 1 -5.52 1.60 3.59
N SER A 2 -4.29 1.39 3.11
CA SER A 2 -3.25 2.43 3.14
C SER A 2 -3.47 3.64 2.21
N ARG A 3 -4.00 3.43 0.99
CA ARG A 3 -4.10 4.51 -0.03
C ARG A 3 -4.98 5.68 0.42
N SER A 4 -6.17 5.41 0.95
CA SER A 4 -7.08 6.44 1.42
C SER A 4 -6.55 7.19 2.64
N VAL A 5 -5.85 6.50 3.54
CA VAL A 5 -5.22 7.12 4.71
C VAL A 5 -4.16 8.13 4.25
N THR A 6 -3.30 7.77 3.29
CA THR A 6 -2.27 8.69 2.76
C THR A 6 -2.88 9.98 2.22
N VAL A 7 -3.94 9.89 1.43
CA VAL A 7 -4.61 11.06 0.87
C VAL A 7 -5.24 11.93 1.96
N ALA A 8 -5.90 11.31 2.95
CA ALA A 8 -6.47 12.03 4.08
C ALA A 8 -5.40 12.77 4.90
N VAL A 9 -4.26 12.12 5.16
CA VAL A 9 -3.12 12.74 5.87
C VAL A 9 -2.58 13.94 5.09
N ALA A 10 -2.33 13.78 3.79
CA ALA A 10 -1.85 14.88 2.94
C ALA A 10 -2.83 16.06 2.90
N TYR A 11 -4.14 15.78 2.89
CA TYR A 11 -5.17 16.83 2.97
C TYR A 11 -5.11 17.59 4.29
N ILE A 12 -5.10 16.88 5.44
CA ILE A 12 -5.01 17.50 6.77
C ILE A 12 -3.75 18.36 6.87
N MET A 13 -2.61 17.88 6.40
CA MET A 13 -1.37 18.67 6.35
C MET A 13 -1.56 19.97 5.56
N SER A 14 -2.28 19.91 4.43
CA SER A 14 -2.45 21.03 3.50
C SER A 14 -3.41 22.11 4.02
N VAL A 15 -4.38 21.74 4.85
CA VAL A 15 -5.37 22.68 5.42
C VAL A 15 -5.05 23.15 6.83
N THR A 16 -4.11 22.48 7.52
CA THR A 16 -3.65 22.84 8.87
C THR A 16 -2.16 23.17 8.90
N THR A 17 -1.59 23.40 10.09
CA THR A 17 -0.15 23.60 10.29
C THR A 17 0.62 22.31 10.57
N LEU A 18 -0.06 21.17 10.66
CA LEU A 18 0.52 19.90 11.10
C LEU A 18 1.52 19.29 10.10
N ASN A 19 2.49 18.55 10.63
CA ASN A 19 3.37 17.67 9.87
C ASN A 19 2.70 16.32 9.56
N TRP A 20 3.35 15.47 8.76
CA TRP A 20 2.75 14.19 8.33
C TRP A 20 2.51 13.21 9.49
N LYS A 21 3.35 13.26 10.54
CA LYS A 21 3.22 12.36 11.71
C LYS A 21 2.05 12.80 12.57
N GLU A 22 1.91 14.09 12.83
CA GLU A 22 0.79 14.67 13.57
C GLU A 22 -0.53 14.47 12.83
N ALA A 23 -0.56 14.76 11.52
CA ALA A 23 -1.74 14.51 10.69
C ALA A 23 -2.12 13.02 10.67
N LEU A 24 -1.14 12.10 10.68
CA LEU A 24 -1.41 10.68 10.83
C LEU A 24 -2.00 10.35 12.22
N LYS A 25 -1.54 10.97 13.31
CA LYS A 25 -2.15 10.80 14.64
C LYS A 25 -3.62 11.24 14.64
N VAL A 26 -3.94 12.37 14.02
CA VAL A 26 -5.34 12.84 13.85
C VAL A 26 -6.20 11.77 13.18
N VAL A 27 -5.74 11.19 12.08
CA VAL A 27 -6.47 10.11 11.39
C VAL A 27 -6.59 8.86 12.28
N ARG A 28 -5.57 8.55 13.08
CA ARG A 28 -5.57 7.39 13.98
C ARG A 28 -6.52 7.56 15.17
N ALA A 29 -6.77 8.78 15.62
CA ALA A 29 -7.78 9.07 16.65
C ALA A 29 -9.19 8.63 16.21
N GLY A 30 -9.57 8.91 14.95
CA GLY A 30 -10.84 8.45 14.39
C GLY A 30 -10.81 7.00 13.86
N ARG A 31 -9.61 6.47 13.57
CA ARG A 31 -9.44 5.12 13.01
C ARG A 31 -8.10 4.50 13.44
N ALA A 32 -8.11 3.78 14.56
CA ALA A 32 -6.92 3.19 15.18
C ALA A 32 -6.02 2.35 14.23
N VAL A 33 -6.62 1.67 13.25
CA VAL A 33 -5.94 0.80 12.26
C VAL A 33 -5.31 1.56 11.09
N ALA A 34 -5.41 2.89 11.04
CA ALA A 34 -4.81 3.70 9.99
C ALA A 34 -3.27 3.61 10.03
N ASN A 35 -2.72 2.93 9.03
CA ASN A 35 -1.28 2.69 8.91
C ASN A 35 -0.86 2.72 7.43
N PRO A 36 -0.38 3.87 6.92
CA PRO A 36 0.22 3.94 5.59
C PRO A 36 1.41 3.00 5.49
N ASN A 37 1.62 2.35 4.34
CA ASN A 37 2.84 1.58 4.12
C ASN A 37 4.09 2.49 4.08
N LEU A 38 5.27 1.91 4.27
CA LEU A 38 6.53 2.67 4.31
C LEU A 38 6.79 3.54 3.07
N GLY A 39 6.39 3.06 1.89
CA GLY A 39 6.51 3.84 0.65
C GLY A 39 5.68 5.13 0.70
N PHE A 40 4.44 5.04 1.19
CA PHE A 40 3.59 6.22 1.36
C PHE A 40 4.03 7.11 2.52
N GLN A 41 4.59 6.57 3.60
CA GLN A 41 5.17 7.39 4.66
C GLN A 41 6.32 8.24 4.12
N LYS A 42 7.21 7.65 3.31
CA LYS A 42 8.29 8.40 2.63
C LYS A 42 7.74 9.46 1.67
N GLN A 43 6.68 9.15 0.92
CA GLN A 43 6.05 10.14 0.04
C GLN A 43 5.41 11.29 0.82
N LEU A 44 4.84 11.04 2.00
CA LEU A 44 4.30 12.08 2.87
C LEU A 44 5.40 12.96 3.47
N GLU A 45 6.52 12.35 3.86
CA GLU A 45 7.72 13.06 4.32
C GLU A 45 8.32 13.93 3.21
N GLU A 46 8.44 13.39 1.99
CA GLU A 46 8.87 14.15 0.82
C GLU A 46 7.92 15.31 0.51
N PHE A 47 6.60 15.06 0.56
CA PHE A 47 5.58 16.09 0.36
C PHE A 47 5.70 17.22 1.38
N GLU A 48 5.93 16.89 2.66
CA GLU A 48 6.18 17.87 3.72
C GLU A 48 7.36 18.78 3.41
N CYS A 49 8.49 18.21 2.98
CA CYS A 49 9.72 18.96 2.73
C CYS A 49 9.69 19.77 1.44
N THR A 50 9.00 19.30 0.40
CA THR A 50 9.17 19.85 -0.97
C THR A 50 7.97 20.61 -1.51
N ARG A 51 6.74 20.23 -1.13
CA ARG A 51 5.52 20.68 -1.82
C ARG A 51 4.44 21.23 -0.89
N LEU A 52 4.50 20.93 0.40
CA LEU A 52 3.46 21.30 1.35
C LEU A 52 3.26 22.81 1.47
N LEU A 53 4.35 23.59 1.50
CA LEU A 53 4.28 25.04 1.60
C LEU A 53 3.56 25.65 0.39
N GLU A 54 3.91 25.19 -0.81
CA GLU A 54 3.27 25.63 -2.05
C GLU A 54 1.81 25.22 -2.10
N GLU A 55 1.48 24.01 -1.65
CA GLU A 55 0.09 23.54 -1.62
C GLU A 55 -0.77 24.36 -0.65
N ARG A 56 -0.25 24.70 0.53
CA ARG A 56 -0.90 25.61 1.48
C ARG A 56 -1.15 26.98 0.86
N ARG A 57 -0.17 27.53 0.15
CA ARG A 57 -0.32 28.81 -0.58
C ARG A 57 -1.41 28.71 -1.64
N ARG A 58 -1.36 27.67 -2.49
CA ARG A 58 -2.33 27.43 -3.56
C ARG A 58 -3.76 27.33 -3.03
N LEU A 59 -3.96 26.66 -1.89
CA LEU A 59 -5.27 26.57 -1.25
C LEU A 59 -5.76 27.92 -0.73
N LYS A 60 -4.87 28.73 -0.14
CA LYS A 60 -5.22 30.09 0.31
C LYS A 60 -5.62 31.01 -0.85
N GLU A 61 -4.90 30.94 -1.97
CA GLU A 61 -5.21 31.71 -3.18
C GLU A 61 -6.55 31.28 -3.78
N ARG A 62 -6.83 29.97 -3.80
CA ARG A 62 -8.07 29.43 -4.37
C ARG A 62 -9.30 29.64 -3.47
N TYR A 63 -9.12 29.68 -2.16
CA TYR A 63 -10.18 29.81 -1.17
C TYR A 63 -9.85 30.90 -0.13
N PRO A 64 -9.96 32.20 -0.50
CA PRO A 64 -9.45 33.30 0.32
C PRO A 64 -10.18 33.52 1.64
N SER A 65 -11.44 33.07 1.75
CA SER A 65 -12.24 33.26 2.96
C SER A 65 -11.61 32.60 4.19
N LEU A 66 -10.86 31.50 3.98
CA LEU A 66 -10.19 30.73 5.04
C LEU A 66 -11.09 30.43 6.25
N ALA A 67 -12.41 30.38 6.03
CA ALA A 67 -13.43 30.39 7.07
C ALA A 67 -13.34 29.17 8.01
N LEU A 68 -12.73 28.08 7.53
CA LEU A 68 -12.58 26.84 8.28
C LEU A 68 -11.24 26.68 8.97
N VAL A 69 -10.24 27.54 8.71
CA VAL A 69 -8.87 27.33 9.21
C VAL A 69 -8.82 27.18 10.73
N TYR A 70 -9.54 28.06 11.45
CA TYR A 70 -9.58 27.99 12.92
C TYR A 70 -10.31 26.73 13.41
N ARG A 71 -11.44 26.38 12.79
CA ARG A 71 -12.19 25.18 13.17
C ARG A 71 -11.42 23.90 12.86
N ASP A 72 -10.75 23.82 11.72
CA ASP A 72 -9.94 22.66 11.34
C ASP A 72 -8.76 22.48 12.30
N GLN A 73 -8.11 23.58 12.72
CA GLN A 73 -7.04 23.54 13.72
C GLN A 73 -7.56 23.08 15.09
N GLU A 74 -8.69 23.62 15.55
CA GLU A 74 -9.31 23.23 16.81
C GLU A 74 -9.71 21.76 16.81
N GLN A 75 -10.37 21.29 15.75
CA GLN A 75 -10.75 19.87 15.60
C GLN A 75 -9.52 18.96 15.57
N CYS A 76 -8.47 19.35 14.87
CA CYS A 76 -7.21 18.57 14.87
C CYS A 76 -6.59 18.52 16.27
N ALA A 77 -6.58 19.63 17.02
CA ALA A 77 -6.07 19.65 18.39
C ALA A 77 -6.87 18.71 19.31
N LEU A 78 -8.21 18.73 19.23
CA LEU A 78 -9.07 17.81 19.96
C LEU A 78 -8.78 16.34 19.60
N MET A 79 -8.61 16.04 18.30
CA MET A 79 -8.28 14.69 17.85
C MET A 79 -6.90 14.24 18.32
N LEU A 80 -5.91 15.14 18.40
CA LEU A 80 -4.60 14.82 18.96
C LEU A 80 -4.68 14.51 20.46
N ASN A 81 -5.46 15.28 21.23
CA ASN A 81 -5.69 14.98 22.65
C ASN A 81 -6.36 13.62 22.83
N ASN A 82 -7.41 13.33 22.05
CA ASN A 82 -8.07 12.02 22.04
C ASN A 82 -7.09 10.88 21.67
N TYR A 83 -6.19 11.10 20.70
CA TYR A 83 -5.16 10.11 20.37
C TYR A 83 -4.26 9.78 21.57
N GLU A 84 -3.84 10.79 22.35
CA GLU A 84 -3.02 10.58 23.55
C GLU A 84 -3.82 9.89 24.67
N GLU A 85 -5.10 10.21 24.86
CA GLU A 85 -6.00 9.49 25.80
C GLU A 85 -6.19 8.01 25.40
N LEU A 86 -6.31 7.73 24.11
CA LEU A 86 -6.41 6.37 23.59
C LEU A 86 -5.12 5.57 23.83
N LEU A 87 -3.95 6.22 23.76
CA LEU A 87 -2.67 5.62 24.12
C LEU A 87 -2.60 5.33 25.63
N GLN A 88 -3.02 6.29 26.46
CA GLN A 88 -3.01 6.15 27.91
C GLN A 88 -3.94 5.04 28.41
N SER A 89 -5.11 4.90 27.79
CA SER A 89 -6.07 3.82 28.06
C SER A 89 -5.68 2.46 27.45
N ARG A 90 -4.56 2.39 26.72
CA ARG A 90 -4.09 1.21 25.98
C ARG A 90 -5.11 0.66 24.98
N SER A 91 -6.02 1.51 24.48
CA SER A 91 -6.97 1.14 23.42
C SER A 91 -6.31 1.16 22.04
N ILE A 92 -5.26 1.96 21.87
CA ILE A 92 -4.42 1.98 20.68
C ILE A 92 -2.93 1.83 21.02
N CYS A 93 -2.07 1.70 19.99
CA CYS A 93 -0.62 1.67 20.17
C CYS A 93 0.10 2.43 19.07
N GLU A 94 1.33 2.86 19.30
CA GLU A 94 2.10 3.61 18.31
C GLU A 94 2.71 2.76 17.18
N GLY A 95 2.62 1.42 17.25
CA GLY A 95 3.34 0.54 16.31
C GLY A 95 4.68 0.02 16.83
N LYS A 96 5.00 0.28 18.11
CA LYS A 96 6.26 -0.10 18.78
C LYS A 96 6.02 -0.98 20.01
N CYS A 97 4.98 -1.82 20.00
CA CYS A 97 4.71 -2.73 21.12
C CYS A 97 5.90 -3.68 21.33
N ALA A 98 6.21 -3.97 22.59
CA ALA A 98 7.23 -4.96 22.94
C ALA A 98 6.87 -6.35 22.38
N LEU A 99 7.91 -7.13 22.04
CA LEU A 99 7.73 -8.51 21.57
C LEU A 99 7.10 -9.36 22.68
N GLY A 100 5.98 -10.01 22.37
CA GLY A 100 5.25 -10.88 23.30
C GLY A 100 4.04 -10.23 23.97
N GLU A 101 3.92 -8.90 23.92
CA GLU A 101 2.75 -8.18 24.42
C GLU A 101 1.58 -8.24 23.43
N GLN A 102 0.35 -8.31 23.96
CA GLN A 102 -0.85 -8.28 23.12
C GLN A 102 -1.09 -6.85 22.62
N CYS A 103 -0.92 -6.66 21.32
CA CYS A 103 -1.14 -5.37 20.69
C CYS A 103 -2.65 -5.03 20.66
N PRO A 104 -3.11 -3.92 21.26
CA PRO A 104 -4.53 -3.59 21.32
C PRO A 104 -5.14 -3.32 19.94
N THR A 105 -4.31 -2.88 18.98
CA THR A 105 -4.76 -2.65 17.59
C THR A 105 -4.49 -3.83 16.65
N GLY A 106 -3.75 -4.85 17.11
CA GLY A 106 -3.30 -5.96 16.25
C GLY A 106 -2.34 -5.54 15.11
N LEU A 107 -1.82 -4.30 15.11
CA LEU A 107 -0.91 -3.81 14.08
C LEU A 107 0.53 -4.29 14.30
N CYS A 108 0.97 -4.33 15.55
CA CYS A 108 2.27 -4.87 15.93
C CYS A 108 2.17 -6.39 15.94
N ARG A 109 2.86 -7.06 15.02
CA ARG A 109 2.96 -8.53 15.05
C ARG A 109 3.71 -8.93 16.32
N SER A 110 3.00 -9.41 17.33
CA SER A 110 3.63 -10.18 18.40
C SER A 110 4.18 -11.47 17.79
N GLY A 111 5.43 -11.78 18.10
CA GLY A 111 6.13 -12.96 17.59
C GLY A 111 5.52 -14.26 18.10
N SER A 112 4.39 -14.67 17.56
CA SER A 112 4.01 -16.07 17.47
C SER A 112 3.72 -16.33 16.00
N THR A 113 4.76 -16.69 15.26
CA THR A 113 4.60 -17.49 14.05
C THR A 113 3.95 -18.80 14.51
N GLN A 114 2.62 -18.82 14.66
CA GLN A 114 1.90 -20.03 14.35
C GLN A 114 2.26 -20.29 12.90
N LYS A 115 3.25 -21.19 12.73
CA LYS A 115 3.48 -21.89 11.48
C LYS A 115 2.09 -22.25 10.98
N ARG A 116 1.62 -21.59 9.91
CA ARG A 116 0.61 -22.19 9.06
C ARG A 116 1.24 -23.50 8.64
N THR A 117 0.93 -24.56 9.35
CA THR A 117 1.24 -25.92 8.94
C THR A 117 0.53 -26.06 7.60
N ARG A 118 1.28 -25.83 6.51
CA ARG A 118 0.92 -26.42 5.22
C ARG A 118 0.84 -27.90 5.53
N ARG A 119 -0.39 -28.41 5.66
CA ARG A 119 -0.69 -29.82 5.81
C ARG A 119 -0.14 -30.50 4.56
N ARG A 120 1.11 -30.94 4.66
CA ARG A 120 1.83 -31.63 3.59
C ARG A 120 1.21 -33.01 3.55
N ASN A 121 0.28 -33.21 2.61
CA ASN A 121 -0.29 -34.52 2.38
C ASN A 121 0.82 -35.41 1.79
N SER A 122 1.42 -36.24 2.62
CA SER A 122 2.33 -37.29 2.21
C SER A 122 1.53 -38.37 1.52
N ARG A 123 1.54 -38.38 0.17
CA ARG A 123 1.29 -39.60 -0.59
C ARG A 123 2.63 -40.14 -1.06
N SER A 124 2.87 -41.36 -0.62
CA SER A 124 4.03 -42.21 -0.74
C SER A 124 4.43 -42.47 -2.19
N GLN A 125 5.75 -42.61 -2.36
CA GLN A 125 6.42 -43.12 -3.55
C GLN A 125 5.93 -44.54 -3.89
N SER A 126 5.77 -44.81 -5.17
CA SER A 126 5.97 -46.14 -5.74
C SER A 126 6.64 -45.96 -7.10
N GLU A 127 7.94 -46.26 -7.14
CA GLU A 127 8.68 -46.48 -8.37
C GLU A 127 8.10 -47.70 -9.11
N MET A 128 7.92 -47.59 -10.42
CA MET A 128 8.03 -48.76 -11.31
C MET A 128 8.75 -48.34 -12.58
N ARG A 129 9.95 -48.90 -12.74
CA ARG A 129 10.69 -48.98 -14.00
C ARG A 129 10.05 -50.02 -14.91
N ARG A 130 9.87 -49.72 -16.19
CA ARG A 130 10.05 -50.65 -17.34
C ARG A 130 9.85 -49.93 -18.69
N SER A 131 10.85 -50.02 -19.57
CA SER A 131 10.74 -49.89 -21.04
C SER A 131 10.88 -51.30 -21.65
N PRO A 132 10.81 -51.57 -22.98
CA PRO A 132 10.58 -50.72 -24.17
C PRO A 132 9.49 -51.29 -25.14
N SER A 133 9.10 -50.68 -26.28
CA SER A 133 9.61 -50.98 -27.65
C SER A 133 8.86 -50.20 -28.76
N SER A 134 9.62 -49.78 -29.81
CA SER A 134 9.32 -49.62 -31.27
C SER A 134 8.10 -48.77 -31.73
N THR A 135 8.15 -47.92 -32.78
CA THR A 135 8.83 -48.02 -34.09
C THR A 135 8.87 -46.65 -34.82
N SER A 136 9.97 -46.36 -35.55
CA SER A 136 10.14 -45.58 -36.82
C SER A 136 9.41 -44.23 -37.03
N THR A 137 10.05 -43.14 -37.49
CA THR A 137 10.60 -42.96 -38.86
C THR A 137 11.48 -41.68 -38.98
N ASN A 138 12.53 -41.74 -39.83
CA ASN A 138 13.43 -40.70 -40.43
C ASN A 138 13.01 -39.21 -40.36
N SER A 139 13.88 -38.20 -40.24
CA SER A 139 14.96 -37.82 -41.19
C SER A 139 15.91 -36.70 -40.64
N ASN A 140 17.16 -36.69 -41.12
CA ASN A 140 18.19 -35.62 -41.25
C ASN A 140 17.70 -34.13 -41.26
N CYS A 141 18.47 -33.05 -41.04
CA CYS A 141 19.88 -32.72 -40.83
C CYS A 141 20.01 -31.25 -40.34
N SER A 142 21.16 -30.96 -39.73
CA SER A 142 21.99 -29.74 -39.68
C SER A 142 21.49 -28.31 -40.04
N THR A 143 22.05 -27.36 -39.28
CA THR A 143 22.44 -25.96 -39.59
C THR A 143 21.53 -24.77 -39.18
N SER A 144 22.09 -23.99 -38.25
CA SER A 144 22.21 -22.52 -38.17
C SER A 144 21.03 -21.58 -38.43
N SER A 145 20.87 -20.69 -37.44
CA SER A 145 20.57 -19.24 -37.55
C SER A 145 19.31 -18.80 -38.30
N SER A 146 18.32 -18.30 -37.55
CA SER A 146 17.71 -16.96 -37.75
C SER A 146 16.44 -16.80 -36.90
N ARG A 147 16.29 -15.65 -36.24
CA ARG A 147 14.98 -15.17 -35.74
C ARG A 147 14.11 -14.78 -36.94
N PRO A 148 12.77 -14.85 -36.83
CA PRO A 148 12.03 -13.60 -36.90
C PRO A 148 10.81 -13.49 -35.96
N ARG A 149 10.45 -12.24 -35.68
CA ARG A 149 9.17 -11.77 -35.16
C ARG A 149 8.04 -12.08 -36.15
N SER A 150 6.84 -12.34 -35.65
CA SER A 150 5.60 -12.10 -36.42
C SER A 150 4.41 -11.85 -35.48
N SER A 151 3.92 -10.61 -35.54
CA SER A 151 2.54 -10.22 -35.26
C SER A 151 1.65 -10.63 -36.44
N PRO A 152 0.34 -10.86 -36.27
CA PRO A 152 -0.60 -10.82 -37.37
C PRO A 152 -1.32 -9.47 -37.44
N SER A 153 -1.16 -8.78 -38.57
CA SER A 153 -2.02 -7.70 -39.03
C SER A 153 -3.37 -8.24 -39.50
N GLY A 154 -4.44 -7.47 -39.29
CA GLY A 154 -5.80 -7.80 -39.75
C GLY A 154 -6.67 -6.55 -39.91
N LEU A 155 -6.45 -5.87 -41.04
CA LEU A 155 -7.20 -4.78 -41.68
C LEU A 155 -8.73 -4.76 -41.45
N ARG A 156 -9.30 -3.56 -41.21
CA ARG A 156 -10.25 -2.91 -42.14
C ARG A 156 -10.57 -1.47 -41.71
N SER A 157 -10.20 -0.53 -42.58
CA SER A 157 -10.62 0.86 -42.59
C SER A 157 -12.01 0.98 -43.24
N TYR A 158 -12.85 1.89 -42.75
CA TYR A 158 -13.90 2.52 -43.54
C TYR A 158 -14.05 3.98 -43.11
N THR A 159 -13.73 4.87 -44.05
CA THR A 159 -13.94 6.31 -44.01
C THR A 159 -15.41 6.64 -44.26
N GLY A 160 -15.93 7.71 -43.67
CA GLY A 160 -17.24 8.26 -44.01
C GLY A 160 -17.50 9.56 -43.29
N ILE A 161 -17.12 10.66 -43.95
CA ILE A 161 -17.46 12.05 -43.61
C ILE A 161 -18.95 12.26 -43.92
N ASN A 162 -19.68 12.90 -43.00
CA ASN A 162 -20.61 13.99 -43.30
C ASN A 162 -20.86 14.83 -42.04
#